data_AF-A0A7W0FPM2-F1
#
_entry.id   AF-A0A7W0FPM2-F1
#
_cell.length_a   1.000
_cell.length_b   1.000
_cell.length_c   1.000
_cell.angle_alpha   90.00
_cell.angle_beta   90.00
_cell.angle_gamma   90.00
#
_symmetry.space_group_name_H-M   'P 1'
#
loop_
_entity.id
_entity.type
_entity.pdbx_description
1 polymer ?
#
loop_
_entity_poly.entity_id
_entity_poly.type
_entity_poly.pdbx_seq_one_letter_code
_entity_poly.pdbx_strand_id
1 'polypeptide(L)'
;MSAEGLAAAQAAMREAGVHPAAVDVFTYYYGQLERGETGVLPESEIEPLTSPPRIDELDPGEAAGRDALAVTAVIKLNGGLGTSMGMARAKSLLEVRDGLSFLDIIVRQVQHRRSQTSARLPLVFMNSFRTRVDTLAVLERYDDLAVDGVDLDFVQSQEPKLRSDDLTPVSWPADPALEWCPPGHGDLYPA
;
A
#
# COMPACT_ATOMS: atom_id res chain seq x y z
N MET A 1 6.50 -28.22 -15.46
CA MET A 1 5.28 -27.97 -14.66
C MET A 1 5.27 -26.54 -14.13
N SER A 2 6.34 -26.05 -13.50
CA SER A 2 6.34 -24.71 -12.92
C SER A 2 6.32 -23.53 -13.94
N ALA A 3 6.89 -23.73 -15.14
CA ALA A 3 6.81 -22.74 -16.24
C ALA A 3 5.38 -22.51 -16.75
N GLU A 4 4.52 -23.53 -16.68
CA GLU A 4 3.10 -23.40 -17.06
C GLU A 4 2.31 -22.63 -16.00
N GLY A 5 2.60 -22.86 -14.71
CA GLY A 5 2.02 -22.10 -13.59
C GLY A 5 2.36 -20.60 -13.65
N LEU A 6 3.64 -20.27 -13.88
CA LEU A 6 4.08 -18.89 -14.05
C LEU A 6 3.40 -18.22 -15.26
N ALA A 7 3.36 -18.89 -16.40
CA ALA A 7 2.72 -18.35 -17.61
C ALA A 7 1.22 -18.09 -17.38
N ALA A 8 0.52 -18.99 -16.70
CA ALA A 8 -0.88 -18.82 -16.33
C ALA A 8 -1.09 -17.65 -15.36
N ALA A 9 -0.24 -17.52 -14.33
CA ALA A 9 -0.30 -16.41 -13.38
C ALA A 9 -0.09 -15.06 -14.06
N GLN A 10 0.96 -14.95 -14.90
CA GLN A 10 1.22 -13.74 -15.68
C GLN A 10 0.07 -13.41 -16.64
N ALA A 11 -0.52 -14.42 -17.29
CA ALA A 11 -1.67 -14.22 -18.17
C ALA A 11 -2.87 -13.65 -17.38
N ALA A 12 -3.20 -14.25 -16.23
CA ALA A 12 -4.25 -13.77 -15.35
C ALA A 12 -4.00 -12.32 -14.91
N MET A 13 -2.78 -11.99 -14.47
CA MET A 13 -2.43 -10.62 -14.06
C MET A 13 -2.59 -9.61 -15.21
N ARG A 14 -2.14 -9.96 -16.42
CA ARG A 14 -2.31 -9.10 -17.61
C ARG A 14 -3.78 -8.91 -17.99
N GLU A 15 -4.58 -9.98 -17.94
CA GLU A 15 -6.02 -9.91 -18.19
C GLU A 15 -6.74 -9.04 -17.15
N ALA A 16 -6.30 -9.11 -15.89
CA ALA A 16 -6.80 -8.28 -14.80
C ALA A 16 -6.27 -6.82 -14.83
N GLY A 17 -5.50 -6.44 -15.85
CA GLY A 17 -4.98 -5.08 -16.02
C GLY A 17 -3.88 -4.70 -15.03
N VAL A 18 -3.19 -5.67 -14.43
CA VAL A 18 -2.09 -5.41 -13.50
C VAL A 18 -0.91 -4.77 -14.24
N HIS A 19 -0.30 -3.76 -13.62
CA HIS A 19 0.79 -3.00 -14.22
C HIS A 19 2.02 -3.90 -14.52
N PRO A 20 2.72 -3.72 -15.66
CA PRO A 20 3.84 -4.58 -16.04
C PRO A 20 4.93 -4.69 -14.97
N ALA A 21 5.23 -3.61 -14.25
CA ALA A 21 6.23 -3.64 -13.18
C ALA A 21 5.83 -4.61 -12.04
N ALA A 22 4.54 -4.68 -11.70
CA ALA A 22 4.06 -5.63 -10.70
C ALA A 22 4.08 -7.08 -11.23
N VAL A 23 3.83 -7.29 -12.53
CA VAL A 23 4.00 -8.61 -13.18
C VAL A 23 5.48 -9.05 -13.14
N ASP A 24 6.41 -8.14 -13.36
CA ASP A 24 7.85 -8.43 -13.30
C ASP A 24 8.31 -8.75 -11.87
N VAL A 25 7.84 -7.99 -10.88
CA VAL A 25 8.10 -8.26 -9.46
C VAL A 25 7.54 -9.61 -9.04
N PHE A 26 6.29 -9.92 -9.41
CA PHE A 26 5.68 -11.23 -9.16
C PHE A 26 6.50 -12.36 -9.81
N THR A 27 6.93 -12.17 -11.06
CA THR A 27 7.74 -13.15 -11.80
C THR A 27 9.07 -13.43 -11.10
N TYR A 28 9.73 -12.39 -10.59
CA TYR A 28 10.96 -12.52 -9.82
C TYR A 28 10.74 -13.35 -8.54
N TYR A 29 9.70 -13.06 -7.76
CA TYR A 29 9.41 -13.79 -6.52
C TYR A 29 8.89 -15.21 -6.76
N TYR A 30 8.14 -15.44 -7.83
CA TYR A 30 7.77 -16.79 -8.26
C TYR A 30 9.01 -17.65 -8.50
N GLY A 31 10.00 -17.10 -9.22
CA GLY A 31 11.27 -17.80 -9.47
C GLY A 31 12.09 -18.05 -8.20
N GLN A 32 11.97 -17.21 -7.17
CA GLN A 32 12.54 -17.48 -5.85
C GLN A 32 11.81 -18.63 -5.14
N LEU A 33 10.47 -18.62 -5.16
CA LEU A 33 9.66 -19.68 -4.57
C LEU A 33 9.95 -21.05 -5.20
N GLU A 34 10.13 -21.12 -6.52
CA GLU A 34 10.54 -22.34 -7.22
C GLU A 34 11.89 -22.91 -6.73
N ARG A 35 12.80 -22.03 -6.28
CA ARG A 35 14.11 -22.42 -5.73
C ARG A 35 14.05 -22.80 -4.25
N GLY A 36 12.86 -22.74 -3.64
CA GLY A 36 12.66 -23.03 -2.22
C GLY A 36 13.01 -21.88 -1.28
N GLU A 37 13.14 -20.65 -1.81
CA GLU A 37 13.29 -19.45 -1.00
C GLU A 37 12.02 -19.25 -0.14
N THR A 38 12.21 -19.03 1.16
CA THR A 38 11.10 -18.89 2.12
C THR A 38 10.92 -17.48 2.65
N GLY A 39 11.89 -16.59 2.38
CA GLY A 39 11.96 -15.26 2.98
C GLY A 39 12.33 -15.26 4.48
N VAL A 40 12.72 -16.41 5.05
CA VAL A 40 13.22 -16.50 6.42
C VAL A 40 14.62 -15.90 6.48
N LEU A 41 14.82 -14.96 7.41
CA LEU A 41 16.12 -14.39 7.75
C LEU A 41 16.59 -14.99 9.08
N PRO A 42 17.60 -15.89 9.09
CA PRO A 42 18.13 -16.47 10.31
C PRO A 42 18.82 -15.41 11.19
N GLU A 43 18.69 -15.54 12.52
CA GLU A 43 19.37 -14.64 13.48
C GLU A 43 20.89 -14.63 13.27
N SER A 44 21.48 -15.73 12.80
CA SER A 44 22.92 -15.82 12.49
C SER A 44 23.38 -15.00 11.28
N GLU A 45 22.45 -14.51 10.45
CA GLU A 45 22.75 -13.73 9.24
C GLU A 45 22.53 -12.23 9.44
N ILE A 46 22.08 -11.80 10.62
CA ILE A 46 21.80 -10.41 10.96
C ILE A 46 22.57 -9.99 12.21
N GLU A 47 22.80 -8.69 12.33
CA GLU A 47 23.41 -8.09 13.51
C GLU A 47 22.55 -6.92 14.02
N PRO A 48 22.52 -6.67 15.34
CA PRO A 48 21.73 -5.58 15.89
C PRO A 48 22.31 -4.22 15.50
N LEU A 49 21.48 -3.32 14.97
CA LEU A 49 21.82 -1.91 14.82
C LEU A 49 21.71 -1.20 16.18
N THR A 50 22.85 -0.95 16.83
CA THR A 50 22.88 -0.49 18.23
C THR A 50 22.81 1.04 18.42
N SER A 51 23.19 1.83 17.41
CA SER A 51 23.32 3.28 17.52
C SER A 51 22.76 4.03 16.30
N PRO A 52 21.43 4.02 16.07
CA PRO A 52 20.83 4.78 14.99
C PRO A 52 20.83 6.29 15.28
N PRO A 53 20.91 7.16 14.25
CA PRO A 53 20.71 8.60 14.41
C PRO A 53 19.35 8.92 15.01
N ARG A 54 19.26 9.95 15.83
CA ARG A 54 18.02 10.32 16.52
C ARG A 54 17.42 11.61 15.95
N ILE A 55 16.08 11.65 15.87
CA ILE A 55 15.37 12.81 15.32
C ILE A 55 15.50 14.06 16.18
N ASP A 56 15.66 13.92 17.50
CA ASP A 56 15.85 15.02 18.44
C ASP A 56 17.24 15.67 18.37
N GLU A 57 18.18 15.04 17.65
CA GLU A 57 19.52 15.58 17.36
C GLU A 57 19.57 16.34 16.02
N LEU A 58 18.50 16.31 15.23
CA LEU A 58 18.42 16.97 13.93
C LEU A 58 17.81 18.37 14.06
N ASP A 59 18.53 19.40 13.61
CA ASP A 59 17.99 20.74 13.43
C ASP A 59 18.32 21.26 12.01
N PRO A 60 17.45 21.00 11.02
CA PRO A 60 17.65 21.49 9.66
C PRO A 60 17.41 23.02 9.54
N GLY A 61 16.87 23.67 10.58
CA GLY A 61 16.39 25.04 10.51
C GLY A 61 15.07 25.20 9.76
N GLU A 62 14.33 26.25 10.08
CA GLU A 62 12.98 26.45 9.54
C GLU A 62 12.94 26.64 8.02
N ALA A 63 13.93 27.32 7.46
CA ALA A 63 13.99 27.61 6.03
C ALA A 63 14.09 26.32 5.21
N ALA A 64 15.04 25.44 5.55
CA ALA A 64 15.18 24.14 4.91
C ALA A 64 13.93 23.26 5.12
N GLY A 65 13.30 23.34 6.29
CA GLY A 65 12.05 22.64 6.57
C GLY A 65 10.88 23.10 5.68
N ARG A 66 10.79 24.40 5.39
CA ARG A 66 9.78 24.94 4.44
C ARG A 66 10.06 24.49 3.01
N ASP A 67 11.31 24.57 2.57
CA ASP A 67 11.71 24.17 1.22
C ASP A 67 11.45 22.67 0.98
N ALA A 68 11.81 21.82 1.95
CA ALA A 68 11.54 20.39 1.89
C ALA A 68 10.04 20.09 1.84
N LEU A 69 9.23 20.78 2.66
CA LEU A 69 7.79 20.56 2.70
C LEU A 69 7.11 20.95 1.37
N ALA A 70 7.61 21.96 0.67
CA ALA A 70 7.06 22.41 -0.61
C ALA A 70 7.14 21.33 -1.70
N VAL A 71 8.13 20.43 -1.61
CA VAL A 71 8.34 19.32 -2.57
C VAL A 71 7.94 17.94 -2.00
N THR A 72 7.29 17.92 -0.82
CA THR A 72 6.89 16.67 -0.16
C THR A 72 5.47 16.26 -0.56
N ALA A 73 5.28 14.97 -0.81
CA ALA A 73 3.96 14.32 -0.86
C ALA A 73 3.81 13.36 0.33
N VAL A 74 2.59 13.23 0.85
CA VAL A 74 2.23 12.31 1.94
C VAL A 74 1.43 11.16 1.35
N ILE A 75 1.96 9.96 1.45
CA ILE A 75 1.25 8.74 1.04
C ILE A 75 0.82 7.97 2.28
N LYS A 76 -0.44 7.54 2.31
CA LYS A 76 -1.00 6.70 3.37
C LYS A 76 -1.40 5.34 2.83
N LEU A 77 -0.78 4.30 3.40
CA LEU A 77 -1.07 2.92 3.09
C LEU A 77 -2.45 2.55 3.66
N ASN A 78 -3.38 2.19 2.78
CA ASN A 78 -4.78 1.99 3.11
C ASN A 78 -5.40 0.78 2.39
N GLY A 79 -4.58 -0.14 1.86
CA GLY A 79 -5.06 -1.34 1.18
C GLY A 79 -5.49 -2.49 2.09
N GLY A 80 -5.08 -2.45 3.36
CA GLY A 80 -5.33 -3.52 4.33
C GLY A 80 -6.74 -3.50 4.91
N LEU A 81 -7.33 -4.69 5.03
CA LEU A 81 -8.58 -4.90 5.76
C LEU A 81 -8.33 -5.15 7.25
N GLY A 82 -9.24 -4.70 8.10
CA GLY A 82 -9.24 -4.99 9.54
C GLY A 82 -9.75 -6.41 9.89
N THR A 83 -9.43 -7.43 9.08
CA THR A 83 -10.04 -8.77 9.21
C THR A 83 -9.73 -9.43 10.55
N SER A 84 -8.52 -9.25 11.08
CA SER A 84 -8.15 -9.74 12.43
C SER A 84 -8.97 -9.08 13.55
N MET A 85 -9.56 -7.91 13.28
CA MET A 85 -10.45 -7.18 14.17
C MET A 85 -11.94 -7.44 13.86
N GLY A 86 -12.26 -8.39 12.97
CA GLY A 86 -13.64 -8.70 12.57
C GLY A 86 -14.27 -7.68 11.62
N MET A 87 -13.47 -6.82 10.98
CA MET A 87 -13.95 -5.78 10.08
C MET A 87 -13.93 -6.22 8.61
N ALA A 88 -14.97 -5.84 7.86
CA ALA A 88 -15.06 -6.05 6.42
C ALA A 88 -14.63 -4.82 5.58
N ARG A 89 -14.17 -3.74 6.24
CA ARG A 89 -13.80 -2.46 5.61
C ARG A 89 -12.36 -2.07 5.96
N ALA A 90 -11.87 -1.00 5.33
CA ALA A 90 -10.58 -0.40 5.61
C ALA A 90 -10.44 -0.04 7.10
N LYS A 91 -9.29 -0.36 7.70
CA LYS A 91 -9.03 -0.07 9.12
C LYS A 91 -9.04 1.44 9.43
N SER A 92 -8.69 2.26 8.43
CA SER A 92 -8.68 3.72 8.55
C SER A 92 -10.05 4.33 8.87
N LEU A 93 -11.14 3.62 8.59
CA LEU A 93 -12.51 4.07 8.82
C LEU A 93 -13.00 3.82 10.25
N LEU A 94 -12.19 3.14 11.08
CA LEU A 94 -12.52 2.93 12.49
C LEU A 94 -12.46 4.26 13.24
N GLU A 95 -13.51 4.56 14.00
CA GLU A 95 -13.51 5.68 14.94
C GLU A 95 -12.44 5.50 16.02
N VAL A 96 -11.64 6.54 16.22
CA VAL A 96 -10.55 6.57 17.20
C VAL A 96 -10.94 7.43 18.40
N ARG A 97 -11.47 8.62 18.14
CA ARG A 97 -11.74 9.61 19.19
C ARG A 97 -12.73 10.66 18.72
N ASP A 98 -13.67 11.03 19.60
CA ASP A 98 -14.57 12.17 19.43
C ASP A 98 -15.31 12.16 18.07
N GLY A 99 -15.75 10.97 17.60
CA GLY A 99 -16.42 10.82 16.30
C GLY A 99 -15.48 10.84 15.09
N LEU A 100 -14.16 10.91 15.28
CA LEU A 100 -13.17 10.96 14.21
C LEU A 100 -12.52 9.60 13.99
N SER A 101 -12.53 9.16 12.73
CA SER A 101 -11.77 7.99 12.29
C SER A 101 -10.27 8.28 12.14
N PHE A 102 -9.45 7.25 11.96
CA PHE A 102 -8.04 7.44 11.58
C PHE A 102 -7.91 8.27 10.30
N LEU A 103 -8.79 8.02 9.32
CA LEU A 103 -8.83 8.75 8.06
C LEU A 103 -9.09 10.25 8.30
N ASP A 104 -10.06 10.58 9.16
CA ASP A 104 -10.40 11.97 9.48
C ASP A 104 -9.25 12.69 10.19
N ILE A 105 -8.56 11.99 11.09
CA ILE A 105 -7.40 12.54 11.81
C ILE A 105 -6.26 12.83 10.83
N ILE A 106 -5.98 11.92 9.89
CA ILE A 106 -4.94 12.08 8.87
C ILE A 106 -5.23 13.31 8.00
N VAL A 107 -6.48 13.45 7.52
CA VAL A 107 -6.90 14.59 6.70
C VAL A 107 -6.68 15.90 7.45
N ARG A 108 -7.14 15.98 8.71
CA ARG A 108 -6.99 17.18 9.54
C ARG A 108 -5.54 17.53 9.83
N GLN A 109 -4.65 16.54 10.00
CA GLN A 109 -3.22 16.79 10.16
C GLN A 109 -2.60 17.46 8.94
N VAL A 110 -2.97 17.01 7.74
CA VAL A 110 -2.49 17.61 6.48
C VAL A 110 -3.07 19.01 6.29
N GLN A 111 -4.38 19.21 6.49
CA GLN A 111 -5.02 20.53 6.42
C GLN A 111 -4.38 21.53 7.38
N HIS A 112 -4.16 21.12 8.63
CA HIS A 112 -3.46 21.94 9.62
C HIS A 112 -2.05 22.31 9.15
N ARG A 113 -1.30 21.35 8.57
CA ARG A 113 0.03 21.63 8.06
C ARG A 113 0.02 22.59 6.87
N ARG A 114 -0.91 22.41 5.93
CA ARG A 114 -1.14 23.34 4.80
C ARG A 114 -1.44 24.74 5.32
N SER A 115 -2.32 24.90 6.32
CA SER A 115 -2.68 26.21 6.86
C SER A 115 -1.51 26.92 7.56
N GLN A 116 -0.64 26.17 8.25
CA GLN A 116 0.51 26.75 8.98
C GLN A 116 1.66 27.14 8.05
N THR A 117 1.79 26.50 6.88
CA THR A 117 3.00 26.62 6.05
C THR A 117 2.73 27.10 4.63
N SER A 118 1.46 27.17 4.22
CA SER A 118 1.04 27.42 2.83
C SER A 118 1.62 26.42 1.80
N ALA A 119 2.16 25.29 2.25
CA ALA A 119 2.70 24.27 1.37
C ALA A 119 1.59 23.50 0.64
N ARG A 120 1.85 23.09 -0.61
CA ARG A 120 0.95 22.27 -1.43
C ARG A 120 0.59 20.94 -0.75
N LEU A 121 1.60 20.24 -0.24
CA LEU A 121 1.53 18.97 0.51
C LEU A 121 0.40 18.01 0.05
N PRO A 122 0.54 17.35 -1.11
CA PRO A 122 -0.43 16.35 -1.57
C PRO A 122 -0.61 15.23 -0.55
N LEU A 123 -1.85 14.79 -0.34
CA LEU A 123 -2.19 13.62 0.45
C LEU A 123 -2.81 12.58 -0.47
N VAL A 124 -2.16 11.42 -0.56
CA VAL A 124 -2.54 10.33 -1.46
C VAL A 124 -2.74 9.05 -0.66
N PHE A 125 -3.81 8.32 -0.96
CA PHE A 125 -4.11 7.04 -0.33
C PHE A 125 -3.79 5.88 -1.28
N MET A 126 -2.93 4.98 -0.84
CA MET A 126 -2.71 3.70 -1.52
C MET A 126 -3.80 2.72 -1.08
N ASN A 127 -4.85 2.62 -1.87
CA ASN A 127 -5.99 1.74 -1.60
C ASN A 127 -5.78 0.37 -2.23
N SER A 128 -6.59 -0.61 -1.84
CA SER A 128 -6.79 -1.85 -2.61
C SER A 128 -8.17 -1.83 -3.24
N PHE A 129 -8.42 -2.79 -4.13
CA PHE A 129 -9.75 -3.04 -4.69
C PHE A 129 -10.84 -3.26 -3.61
N ARG A 130 -10.44 -3.58 -2.37
CA ARG A 130 -11.36 -3.77 -1.23
C ARG A 130 -11.60 -2.53 -0.39
N THR A 131 -10.75 -1.50 -0.49
CA THR A 131 -10.79 -0.33 0.40
C THR A 131 -11.07 0.98 -0.31
N ARG A 132 -10.87 1.05 -1.63
CA ARG A 132 -10.99 2.28 -2.42
C ARG A 132 -12.35 2.95 -2.29
N VAL A 133 -13.44 2.22 -2.55
CA VAL A 133 -14.80 2.77 -2.61
C VAL A 133 -15.18 3.41 -1.28
N ASP A 134 -15.03 2.67 -0.18
CA ASP A 134 -15.37 3.18 1.15
C ASP A 134 -14.50 4.37 1.57
N THR A 135 -13.22 4.38 1.14
CA THR A 135 -12.30 5.48 1.44
C THR A 135 -12.69 6.74 0.68
N LEU A 136 -12.89 6.65 -0.63
CA LEU A 136 -13.26 7.80 -1.46
C LEU A 136 -14.59 8.41 -1.02
N ALA A 137 -15.59 7.58 -0.67
CA ALA A 137 -16.87 8.06 -0.14
C ALA A 137 -16.73 8.91 1.13
N VAL A 138 -15.70 8.64 1.95
CA VAL A 138 -15.42 9.47 3.13
C VAL A 138 -14.64 10.74 2.76
N LEU A 139 -13.74 10.65 1.78
CA LEU A 139 -12.94 11.79 1.32
C LEU A 139 -13.79 12.84 0.58
N GLU A 140 -14.92 12.47 -0.02
CA GLU A 140 -15.89 13.39 -0.64
C GLU A 140 -16.40 14.49 0.32
N ARG A 141 -16.25 14.30 1.64
CA ARG A 141 -16.63 15.30 2.65
C ARG A 141 -15.63 16.46 2.76
N TYR A 142 -14.50 16.40 2.05
CA TYR A 142 -13.39 17.35 2.16
C TYR A 142 -13.04 17.97 0.80
N ASP A 143 -13.60 19.14 0.54
CA ASP A 143 -13.47 19.84 -0.75
C ASP A 143 -12.05 20.39 -1.01
N ASP A 144 -11.23 20.54 0.03
CA ASP A 144 -9.90 21.17 -0.03
C ASP A 144 -8.74 20.15 -0.07
N LEU A 145 -9.03 18.86 -0.19
CA LEU A 145 -8.00 17.82 -0.22
C LEU A 145 -7.29 17.73 -1.56
N ALA A 146 -8.05 17.83 -2.66
CA ALA A 146 -7.56 17.65 -4.02
C ALA A 146 -6.45 18.66 -4.35
N VAL A 147 -5.44 18.18 -5.06
CA VAL A 147 -4.32 19.00 -5.52
C VAL A 147 -4.17 18.80 -7.01
N ASP A 148 -4.19 19.90 -7.78
CA ASP A 148 -4.10 19.84 -9.24
C ASP A 148 -2.93 18.97 -9.70
N GLY A 149 -3.24 18.01 -10.58
CA GLY A 149 -2.29 17.06 -11.15
C GLY A 149 -1.86 15.91 -10.23
N VAL A 150 -2.50 15.72 -9.08
CA VAL A 150 -2.25 14.57 -8.18
C VAL A 150 -3.58 13.97 -7.74
N ASP A 151 -3.81 12.71 -8.11
CA ASP A 151 -4.99 11.97 -7.68
C ASP A 151 -4.96 11.74 -6.16
N LEU A 152 -6.15 11.75 -5.54
CA LEU A 152 -6.28 11.49 -4.10
C LEU A 152 -5.93 10.05 -3.72
N ASP A 153 -5.94 9.15 -4.69
CA ASP A 153 -5.67 7.75 -4.47
C ASP A 153 -5.07 7.07 -5.70
N PHE A 154 -4.38 5.96 -5.44
CA PHE A 154 -4.05 4.97 -6.43
C PHE A 154 -4.33 3.58 -5.84
N VAL A 155 -4.50 2.61 -6.72
CA VAL A 155 -4.86 1.25 -6.32
C VAL A 155 -3.62 0.39 -6.43
N GLN A 156 -3.19 -0.17 -5.31
CA GLN A 156 -2.15 -1.19 -5.30
C GLN A 156 -2.60 -2.40 -6.14
N SER A 157 -1.63 -3.10 -6.71
CA SER A 157 -1.80 -4.27 -7.55
C SER A 157 -2.52 -5.42 -6.85
N GLN A 158 -2.83 -6.44 -7.65
CA GLN A 158 -3.34 -7.73 -7.19
C GLN A 158 -2.53 -8.85 -7.84
N GLU A 159 -2.28 -9.90 -7.10
CA GLU A 159 -1.59 -11.11 -7.58
C GLU A 159 -2.47 -12.35 -7.36
N PRO A 160 -2.39 -13.35 -8.25
CA PRO A 160 -3.11 -14.59 -8.07
C PRO A 160 -2.46 -15.38 -6.93
N LYS A 161 -3.29 -15.93 -6.04
CA LYS A 161 -2.84 -16.93 -5.08
C LYS A 161 -2.42 -18.18 -5.84
N LEU A 162 -1.35 -18.79 -5.39
CA LEU A 162 -0.81 -20.00 -5.98
C LEU A 162 -1.16 -21.21 -5.13
N ARG A 163 -1.40 -22.34 -5.77
CA ARG A 163 -1.52 -23.61 -5.08
C ARG A 163 -0.17 -24.01 -4.49
N SER A 164 -0.18 -24.55 -3.27
CA SER A 164 1.06 -24.94 -2.59
C SER A 164 1.71 -26.20 -3.16
N ASP A 165 0.96 -27.01 -3.92
CA ASP A 165 1.42 -28.29 -4.48
C ASP A 165 2.14 -28.12 -5.82
N ASP A 166 1.65 -27.25 -6.71
CA ASP A 166 2.16 -27.11 -8.08
C ASP A 166 2.44 -25.67 -8.55
N LEU A 167 2.21 -24.67 -7.69
CA LEU A 167 2.38 -23.24 -7.96
C LEU A 167 1.50 -22.69 -9.11
N THR A 168 0.46 -23.42 -9.53
CA THR A 168 -0.52 -22.87 -10.47
C THR A 168 -1.47 -21.89 -9.76
N PRO A 169 -2.07 -20.91 -10.48
CA PRO A 169 -3.10 -20.04 -9.91
C PRO A 169 -4.28 -20.83 -9.33
N VAL A 170 -4.74 -20.43 -8.15
CA VAL A 170 -5.93 -21.00 -7.51
C VAL A 170 -7.18 -20.65 -8.33
N SER A 171 -8.08 -21.62 -8.51
CA SER A 171 -9.44 -21.37 -9.00
C SER A 171 -10.46 -21.59 -7.87
N TRP A 172 -11.37 -20.62 -7.73
CA TRP A 172 -12.43 -20.62 -6.73
C TRP A 172 -13.74 -20.05 -7.31
N PRO A 173 -14.48 -20.84 -8.13
CA PRO A 173 -15.65 -20.34 -8.87
C PRO A 173 -16.79 -19.80 -7.99
N ALA A 174 -16.89 -20.23 -6.73
CA ALA A 174 -17.91 -19.74 -5.80
C ALA A 174 -17.70 -18.27 -5.40
N ASP A 175 -16.45 -17.79 -5.43
CA ASP A 175 -16.09 -16.40 -5.19
C ASP A 175 -14.71 -16.10 -5.81
N PRO A 176 -14.66 -15.71 -7.10
CA PRO A 176 -13.40 -15.46 -7.80
C PRO A 176 -12.52 -14.39 -7.16
N ALA A 177 -13.08 -13.48 -6.33
CA ALA A 177 -12.28 -12.49 -5.61
C ALA A 177 -11.36 -13.13 -4.54
N LEU A 178 -11.59 -14.39 -4.18
CA LEU A 178 -10.72 -15.16 -3.29
C LEU A 178 -9.51 -15.77 -4.00
N GLU A 179 -9.47 -15.76 -5.34
CA GLU A 179 -8.32 -16.18 -6.13
C GLU A 179 -7.17 -15.15 -6.05
N TRP A 180 -7.47 -13.93 -5.62
CA TRP A 180 -6.54 -12.81 -5.61
C TRP A 180 -6.15 -12.38 -4.20
N CYS A 181 -4.93 -11.88 -4.06
CA CYS A 181 -4.50 -11.14 -2.88
C CYS A 181 -3.76 -9.86 -3.25
N PRO A 182 -3.77 -8.86 -2.36
CA PRO A 182 -2.82 -7.76 -2.45
C PRO A 182 -1.39 -8.27 -2.18
N PRO A 183 -0.37 -7.85 -2.96
CA PRO A 183 1.05 -8.23 -2.80
C PRO A 183 1.77 -7.54 -1.62
N GLY A 184 1.03 -7.21 -0.56
CA GLY A 184 1.55 -6.47 0.59
C GLY A 184 1.78 -4.99 0.33
N HIS A 185 2.30 -4.27 1.33
CA HIS A 185 2.49 -2.81 1.23
C HIS A 185 3.78 -2.41 0.48
N GLY A 186 4.67 -3.36 0.19
CA GLY A 186 5.85 -3.14 -0.65
C GLY A 186 5.49 -2.82 -2.11
N ASP A 187 4.25 -3.11 -2.51
CA ASP A 187 3.69 -2.76 -3.82
C ASP A 187 3.53 -1.25 -4.06
N LEU A 188 3.80 -0.42 -3.05
CA LEU A 188 3.91 1.03 -3.17
C LEU A 188 4.80 1.48 -4.33
N TYR A 189 5.86 0.73 -4.64
CA TYR A 189 6.83 1.09 -5.67
C TYR A 189 6.43 0.70 -7.10
N PRO A 190 5.88 -0.50 -7.37
CA PRO A 190 5.41 -0.88 -8.71
C PRO A 190 4.02 -0.35 -9.10
N ALA A 191 3.21 0.11 -8.14
CA ALA A 191 1.85 0.61 -8.36
C ALA A 191 1.77 2.03 -8.94
#